data_AF-A0A497QEK8-F1
#
_entry.id   AF-A0A497QEK8-F1
#
_cell.length_a   1.000
_cell.length_b   1.000
_cell.length_c   1.000
_cell.angle_alpha   90.00
_cell.angle_beta   90.00
_cell.angle_gamma   90.00
#
_symmetry.space_group_name_H-M   'P 1'
#
loop_
_entity.id
_entity.type
_entity.pdbx_description
1 polymer ?
#
loop_
_entity_poly.entity_id
_entity_poly.type
_entity_poly.pdbx_seq_one_letter_code
_entity_poly.pdbx_strand_id
1 'polypeptide(L)'
;QTGNLDIVKFLIENGANIHAKNDEAFRKSVQTGNLDIVKFLIENGADIHLDNDFAIRKSAELGNLELLEILIKQGTSFENIDPKFYNNIAEFFLSNKGIEIFLANSKRIIKHIYNKKVLSYLRSIIENFFNPDKISNYNNILTAINLKLQLELSNNLKIIM
;
A
#
# COMPACT_ATOMS: atom_id res chain seq x y z
N GLN A 1 18.99 -8.00 -12.82
CA GLN A 1 19.41 -9.32 -12.28
C GLN A 1 18.61 -10.42 -12.99
N THR A 2 18.97 -10.75 -14.22
CA THR A 2 18.22 -11.73 -15.04
C THR A 2 18.53 -13.19 -14.66
N GLY A 3 19.78 -13.49 -14.28
CA GLY A 3 20.21 -14.87 -13.97
C GLY A 3 19.53 -15.54 -12.77
N ASN A 4 19.01 -14.77 -11.80
CA ASN A 4 18.25 -15.35 -10.68
C ASN A 4 16.84 -15.79 -11.10
N LEU A 5 16.22 -15.10 -12.06
CA LEU A 5 14.89 -15.45 -12.54
C LEU A 5 14.90 -16.76 -13.33
N ASP A 6 15.90 -16.94 -14.21
CA ASP A 6 15.99 -18.15 -15.04
C ASP A 6 16.15 -19.41 -14.19
N ILE A 7 16.90 -19.32 -13.09
CA ILE A 7 17.02 -20.41 -12.11
C ILE A 7 15.67 -20.69 -11.43
N VAL A 8 14.96 -19.65 -10.99
CA VAL A 8 13.64 -19.83 -10.37
C VAL A 8 12.64 -20.47 -11.34
N LYS A 9 12.62 -20.01 -12.61
CA LYS A 9 11.80 -20.60 -13.67
C LYS A 9 12.11 -22.07 -13.86
N PHE A 10 13.38 -22.41 -14.07
CA PHE A 10 13.82 -23.79 -14.26
C PHE A 10 13.39 -24.68 -13.10
N LEU A 11 13.53 -24.23 -11.85
CA LEU A 11 13.14 -25.01 -10.68
C LEU A 11 11.63 -25.26 -10.63
N ILE A 12 10.81 -24.23 -10.84
CA ILE A 12 9.34 -24.36 -10.82
C ILE A 12 8.85 -25.25 -11.98
N GLU A 13 9.39 -25.07 -13.18
CA GLU A 13 9.09 -25.91 -14.35
C GLU A 13 9.47 -27.39 -14.15
N ASN A 14 10.48 -27.66 -13.30
CA ASN A 14 10.89 -29.02 -12.91
C ASN A 14 10.19 -29.51 -11.63
N GLY A 15 9.09 -28.89 -11.22
CA GLY A 15 8.23 -29.38 -10.13
C GLY A 15 8.65 -28.94 -8.73
N ALA A 16 9.51 -27.93 -8.59
CA ALA A 16 9.72 -27.32 -7.29
C ALA A 16 8.41 -26.73 -6.74
N ASN A 17 8.12 -27.00 -5.47
CA ASN A 17 6.94 -26.47 -4.81
C ASN A 17 7.09 -24.96 -4.56
N ILE A 18 6.24 -24.16 -5.19
CA ILE A 18 6.24 -22.69 -5.06
C ILE A 18 6.00 -22.21 -3.63
N HIS A 19 5.28 -23.00 -2.82
CA HIS A 19 4.97 -22.72 -1.41
C HIS A 19 5.99 -23.32 -0.42
N ALA A 20 7.12 -23.85 -0.92
CA ALA A 20 8.13 -24.45 -0.07
C ALA A 20 8.63 -23.48 1.01
N LYS A 21 8.85 -24.03 2.21
CA LYS A 21 9.36 -23.30 3.38
C LYS A 21 8.55 -22.03 3.69
N ASN A 22 7.22 -22.15 3.70
CA ASN A 22 6.31 -21.03 3.98
C ASN A 22 6.50 -19.88 2.98
N ASP A 23 6.41 -20.21 1.68
CA ASP A 23 6.50 -19.26 0.57
C ASP A 23 7.81 -18.46 0.57
N GLU A 24 8.93 -19.09 0.95
CA GLU A 24 10.22 -18.41 1.13
C GLU A 24 10.66 -17.66 -0.12
N ALA A 25 10.47 -18.26 -1.31
CA ALA A 25 10.81 -17.66 -2.59
C ALA A 25 10.05 -16.34 -2.80
N PHE A 26 8.74 -16.34 -2.55
CA PHE A 26 7.91 -15.15 -2.67
C PHE A 26 8.32 -14.09 -1.65
N ARG A 27 8.46 -14.45 -0.38
CA ARG A 27 8.86 -13.53 0.69
C ARG A 27 10.21 -12.87 0.41
N LYS A 28 11.21 -13.65 -0.01
CA LYS A 28 12.55 -13.13 -0.33
C LYS A 28 12.52 -12.21 -1.55
N SER A 29 11.76 -12.55 -2.58
CA SER A 29 11.63 -11.70 -3.77
C SER A 29 11.02 -10.33 -3.43
N VAL A 30 9.99 -10.30 -2.57
CA VAL A 30 9.39 -9.06 -2.03
C VAL A 30 10.41 -8.26 -1.22
N GLN A 31 11.10 -8.90 -0.27
CA GLN A 31 12.06 -8.22 0.62
C GLN A 31 13.27 -7.65 -0.12
N THR A 32 13.71 -8.32 -1.18
CA THR A 32 14.83 -7.88 -2.02
C THR A 32 14.40 -6.92 -3.13
N GLY A 33 13.09 -6.70 -3.31
CA GLY A 33 12.55 -5.88 -4.39
C GLY A 33 12.77 -6.48 -5.78
N ASN A 34 12.93 -7.80 -5.90
CA ASN A 34 13.13 -8.46 -7.19
C ASN A 34 11.78 -8.65 -7.91
N LEU A 35 11.38 -7.59 -8.63
CA LEU A 35 10.06 -7.44 -9.24
C LEU A 35 9.74 -8.52 -10.28
N ASP A 36 10.74 -8.96 -11.05
CA ASP A 36 10.52 -9.97 -12.09
C ASP A 36 10.22 -11.35 -11.47
N ILE A 37 10.89 -11.69 -10.37
CA ILE A 37 10.59 -12.90 -9.61
C ILE A 37 9.24 -12.79 -8.92
N VAL A 38 8.89 -11.63 -8.34
CA VAL A 38 7.56 -11.41 -7.73
C VAL A 38 6.45 -11.66 -8.75
N LYS A 39 6.54 -11.04 -9.94
CA LYS A 39 5.55 -11.23 -11.02
C LYS A 39 5.44 -12.69 -11.43
N PHE A 40 6.58 -13.31 -11.72
CA PHE A 40 6.61 -14.71 -12.14
C PHE A 40 5.98 -15.64 -11.10
N LEU A 41 6.28 -15.46 -9.82
CA LEU A 41 5.74 -16.30 -8.76
C LEU A 41 4.21 -16.11 -8.63
N ILE A 42 3.70 -14.88 -8.72
CA ILE A 42 2.25 -14.62 -8.70
C ILE A 42 1.56 -15.31 -9.89
N GLU A 43 2.12 -15.17 -11.09
CA GLU A 43 1.62 -15.81 -12.31
C GLU A 43 1.60 -17.35 -12.22
N ASN A 44 2.46 -17.93 -11.37
CA ASN A 44 2.55 -19.36 -11.12
C ASN A 44 1.87 -19.82 -9.82
N GLY A 45 1.00 -18.99 -9.24
CA GLY A 45 0.12 -19.38 -8.13
C GLY A 45 0.62 -19.05 -6.73
N ALA A 46 1.66 -18.22 -6.57
CA ALA A 46 2.00 -17.68 -5.26
C ALA A 46 0.83 -16.85 -4.71
N ASP A 47 0.51 -17.06 -3.43
CA ASP A 47 -0.57 -16.31 -2.77
C ASP A 47 -0.14 -14.87 -2.51
N ILE A 48 -0.72 -13.96 -3.28
CA ILE A 48 -0.46 -12.52 -3.18
C ILE A 48 -0.98 -11.91 -1.87
N HIS A 49 -1.93 -12.58 -1.20
CA HIS A 49 -2.55 -12.18 0.08
C HIS A 49 -1.93 -12.85 1.31
N LEU A 50 -0.86 -13.63 1.11
CA LEU A 50 -0.10 -14.31 2.15
C LEU A 50 0.19 -13.42 3.36
N ASP A 51 0.07 -13.97 4.58
CA ASP A 51 0.44 -13.32 5.84
C ASP A 51 -0.16 -11.91 6.02
N ASN A 52 -1.46 -11.79 5.80
CA ASN A 52 -2.21 -10.52 5.87
C ASN A 52 -1.61 -9.48 4.93
N ASP A 53 -1.63 -9.77 3.62
CA ASP A 53 -1.12 -8.88 2.56
C ASP A 53 0.35 -8.49 2.78
N PHE A 54 1.19 -9.46 3.17
CA PHE A 54 2.61 -9.25 3.45
C PHE A 54 3.31 -8.44 2.36
N ALA A 55 3.04 -8.73 1.09
CA ALA A 55 3.69 -8.07 -0.05
C ALA A 55 3.39 -6.57 -0.09
N ILE A 56 2.12 -6.16 0.05
CA ILE A 56 1.73 -4.74 0.05
C ILE A 56 2.26 -4.03 1.29
N ARG A 57 2.15 -4.67 2.46
CA ARG A 57 2.67 -4.08 3.69
C ARG A 57 4.16 -3.83 3.58
N LYS A 58 4.89 -4.81 3.03
CA LYS A 58 6.34 -4.71 2.89
C LYS A 58 6.76 -3.71 1.81
N SER A 59 6.01 -3.59 0.71
CA SER A 59 6.30 -2.57 -0.31
C SER A 59 6.15 -1.15 0.27
N ALA A 60 5.13 -0.92 1.12
CA ALA A 60 4.97 0.35 1.81
C ALA A 60 6.08 0.62 2.85
N GLU A 61 6.43 -0.38 3.68
CA GLU A 61 7.54 -0.27 4.65
C GLU A 61 8.89 0.04 3.97
N LEU A 62 9.15 -0.55 2.81
CA LEU A 62 10.40 -0.35 2.06
C LEU A 62 10.37 0.90 1.18
N GLY A 63 9.23 1.58 1.07
CA GLY A 63 9.06 2.70 0.16
C GLY A 63 9.14 2.33 -1.33
N ASN A 64 8.84 1.08 -1.69
CA ASN A 64 8.97 0.56 -3.05
C ASN A 64 7.66 0.76 -3.83
N LEU A 65 7.56 1.89 -4.54
CA LEU A 65 6.40 2.25 -5.36
C LEU A 65 6.17 1.27 -6.52
N GLU A 66 7.23 0.85 -7.19
CA GLU A 66 7.11 -0.02 -8.35
C GLU A 66 6.56 -1.39 -7.97
N LEU A 67 7.02 -1.96 -6.84
CA LEU A 67 6.46 -3.19 -6.28
C LEU A 67 4.98 -3.02 -5.94
N LEU A 68 4.61 -1.92 -5.27
CA LEU A 68 3.22 -1.66 -4.92
C LEU A 68 2.31 -1.59 -6.16
N GLU A 69 2.75 -0.89 -7.22
CA GLU A 69 2.01 -0.80 -8.47
C GLU A 69 1.82 -2.16 -9.13
N ILE A 70 2.85 -3.00 -9.14
CA ILE A 70 2.77 -4.37 -9.66
C ILE A 70 1.74 -5.18 -8.88
N LEU A 71 1.77 -5.12 -7.55
CA LEU A 71 0.84 -5.87 -6.71
C LEU A 71 -0.61 -5.42 -6.95
N ILE A 72 -0.86 -4.11 -7.08
CA ILE A 72 -2.19 -3.57 -7.40
C ILE A 72 -2.65 -4.05 -8.78
N LYS A 73 -1.77 -4.01 -9.79
CA LYS A 73 -2.06 -4.51 -11.16
C LYS A 73 -2.37 -6.00 -11.17
N GLN A 74 -1.75 -6.78 -10.29
CA GLN A 74 -1.95 -8.22 -10.15
C GLN A 74 -3.18 -8.59 -9.28
N GLY A 75 -4.04 -7.62 -8.97
CA GLY A 75 -5.34 -7.88 -8.34
C GLY A 75 -5.38 -7.71 -6.83
N THR A 76 -4.31 -7.20 -6.20
CA THR A 76 -4.43 -6.77 -4.80
C THR A 76 -5.19 -5.47 -4.64
N SER A 77 -5.79 -5.30 -3.47
CA SER A 77 -6.45 -4.07 -3.07
C SER A 77 -6.13 -3.73 -1.62
N PHE A 78 -6.36 -2.47 -1.24
CA PHE A 78 -6.23 -2.04 0.15
C PHE A 78 -7.41 -2.48 1.05
N GLU A 79 -8.26 -3.42 0.62
CA GLU A 79 -9.52 -3.77 1.30
C GLU A 79 -9.32 -4.55 2.60
N ASN A 80 -8.26 -5.37 2.69
CA ASN A 80 -8.04 -6.30 3.80
C ASN A 80 -6.73 -6.03 4.57
N ILE A 81 -6.06 -4.92 4.30
CA ILE A 81 -4.82 -4.57 5.00
C ILE A 81 -5.14 -4.20 6.44
N ASP A 82 -4.39 -4.78 7.37
CA ASP A 82 -4.51 -4.48 8.80
C ASP A 82 -4.38 -2.95 9.03
N PRO A 83 -5.36 -2.33 9.73
CA PRO A 83 -5.42 -0.90 9.94
C PRO A 83 -4.13 -0.23 10.43
N LYS A 84 -3.29 -0.95 11.19
CA LYS A 84 -2.04 -0.40 11.74
C LYS A 84 -1.03 0.01 10.66
N PHE A 85 -1.16 -0.51 9.43
CA PHE A 85 -0.25 -0.19 8.33
C PHE A 85 -0.69 1.00 7.48
N TYR A 86 -1.93 1.51 7.60
CA TYR A 86 -2.37 2.64 6.77
C TYR A 86 -1.58 3.93 7.02
N ASN A 87 -1.03 4.13 8.22
CA ASN A 87 -0.16 5.28 8.48
C ASN A 87 1.13 5.18 7.67
N ASN A 88 1.79 4.01 7.64
CA ASN A 88 3.00 3.78 6.85
C ASN A 88 2.71 3.90 5.35
N ILE A 89 1.58 3.34 4.90
CA ILE A 89 1.12 3.45 3.51
C ILE A 89 0.87 4.93 3.14
N ALA A 90 0.26 5.70 4.02
CA ALA A 90 0.05 7.12 3.80
C ALA A 90 1.38 7.89 3.74
N GLU A 91 2.28 7.70 4.72
CA GLU A 91 3.62 8.33 4.72
C GLU A 91 4.42 7.98 3.47
N PHE A 92 4.31 6.74 3.00
CA PHE A 92 4.89 6.29 1.75
C PHE A 92 4.38 7.09 0.55
N PHE A 93 3.07 7.18 0.36
CA PHE A 93 2.46 7.89 -0.77
C PHE A 93 2.77 9.39 -0.75
N LEU A 94 2.84 9.95 0.47
CA LEU A 94 3.21 11.33 0.73
C LEU A 94 4.66 11.63 0.33
N SER A 95 5.57 10.66 0.44
CA SER A 95 7.01 10.85 0.22
C SER A 95 7.49 10.51 -1.20
N ASN A 96 6.71 9.76 -1.99
CA ASN A 96 7.22 9.12 -3.21
C ASN A 96 6.46 9.44 -4.51
N LYS A 97 5.82 10.62 -4.62
CA LYS A 97 4.95 10.98 -5.78
C LYS A 97 3.80 9.99 -6.05
N GLY A 98 3.58 8.97 -5.22
CA GLY A 98 2.51 7.97 -5.35
C GLY A 98 1.13 8.48 -4.92
N ILE A 99 0.96 9.80 -4.83
CA ILE A 99 -0.24 10.42 -4.32
C ILE A 99 -1.45 10.22 -5.22
N GLU A 100 -1.25 9.96 -6.52
CA GLU A 100 -2.33 9.54 -7.43
C GLU A 100 -2.91 8.18 -7.04
N ILE A 101 -2.06 7.22 -6.68
CA ILE A 101 -2.48 5.89 -6.18
C ILE A 101 -3.21 6.05 -4.84
N PHE A 102 -2.69 6.91 -3.96
CA PHE A 102 -3.39 7.27 -2.71
C PHE A 102 -4.79 7.83 -3.00
N LEU A 103 -4.90 8.79 -3.92
CA LEU A 103 -6.18 9.42 -4.27
C LEU A 103 -7.17 8.41 -4.85
N ALA A 104 -6.72 7.51 -5.73
CA ALA A 104 -7.54 6.43 -6.28
C ALA A 104 -8.11 5.49 -5.19
N ASN A 105 -7.40 5.36 -4.06
CA ASN A 105 -7.78 4.47 -2.94
C ASN A 105 -8.19 5.22 -1.66
N SER A 106 -8.31 6.54 -1.74
CA SER A 106 -8.37 7.46 -0.61
C SER A 106 -9.57 7.26 0.30
N LYS A 107 -10.76 6.96 -0.24
CA LYS A 107 -11.98 6.71 0.56
C LYS A 107 -11.78 5.60 1.59
N ARG A 108 -11.00 4.57 1.25
CA ARG A 108 -10.70 3.43 2.13
C ARG A 108 -9.54 3.74 3.06
N ILE A 109 -8.44 4.26 2.50
CA ILE A 109 -7.24 4.58 3.27
C ILE A 109 -7.58 5.59 4.38
N ILE A 110 -8.30 6.68 4.06
CA ILE A 110 -8.64 7.74 5.02
C ILE A 110 -9.52 7.21 6.15
N LYS A 111 -10.41 6.24 5.90
CA LYS A 111 -11.26 5.64 6.94
C LYS A 111 -10.44 5.09 8.10
N HIS A 112 -9.26 4.53 7.82
CA HIS A 112 -8.41 3.85 8.79
C HIS A 112 -7.19 4.66 9.25
N ILE A 113 -6.98 5.87 8.71
CA ILE A 113 -5.99 6.81 9.24
C ILE A 113 -6.57 7.54 10.46
N TYR A 114 -5.84 7.50 11.56
CA TYR A 114 -6.12 8.24 12.81
C TYR A 114 -4.92 9.09 13.27
N ASN A 115 -3.84 9.13 12.48
CA ASN A 115 -2.69 9.96 12.81
C ASN A 115 -2.95 11.40 12.35
N LYS A 116 -3.15 12.31 13.31
CA LYS A 116 -3.40 13.74 13.06
C LYS A 116 -2.35 14.41 12.17
N LYS A 117 -1.06 14.06 12.36
CA LYS A 117 0.03 14.63 11.56
C LYS A 117 -0.11 14.22 10.10
N VAL A 118 -0.42 12.95 9.86
CA VAL A 118 -0.69 12.41 8.52
C VAL A 118 -1.94 13.04 7.91
N LEU A 119 -3.04 13.16 8.65
CA LEU A 119 -4.28 13.81 8.17
C LEU A 119 -4.08 15.29 7.83
N SER A 120 -3.36 16.03 8.68
CA SER A 120 -3.07 17.46 8.46
C SER A 120 -2.18 17.65 7.23
N TYR A 121 -1.21 16.76 7.03
CA TYR A 121 -0.32 16.82 5.87
C TYR A 121 -1.04 16.43 4.58
N LEU A 122 -1.86 15.37 4.60
CA LEU A 122 -2.74 15.00 3.49
C LEU A 122 -3.67 16.16 3.09
N ARG A 123 -4.28 16.82 4.07
CA ARG A 123 -5.12 17.99 3.84
C ARG A 123 -4.34 19.09 3.12
N SER A 124 -3.17 19.46 3.64
CA SER A 124 -2.32 20.49 3.04
C SER A 124 -1.96 20.17 1.59
N ILE A 125 -1.64 18.90 1.29
CA ILE A 125 -1.27 18.54 -0.07
C ILE A 125 -2.48 18.58 -1.01
N ILE A 126 -3.63 18.07 -0.56
CA ILE A 126 -4.90 18.15 -1.29
C ILE A 126 -5.28 19.61 -1.60
N GLU A 127 -5.15 20.51 -0.64
CA GLU A 127 -5.47 21.93 -0.81
C GLU A 127 -4.49 22.66 -1.74
N ASN A 128 -3.19 22.34 -1.67
CA ASN A 128 -2.15 23.14 -2.34
C ASN A 128 -1.69 22.61 -3.70
N PHE A 129 -1.75 21.29 -3.93
CA PHE A 129 -1.11 20.67 -5.10
C PHE A 129 -2.09 20.05 -6.09
N PHE A 130 -3.37 19.98 -5.73
CA PHE A 130 -4.37 19.33 -6.57
C PHE A 130 -5.47 20.29 -7.02
N ASN A 131 -5.76 20.23 -8.31
CA ASN A 131 -6.89 20.94 -8.88
C ASN A 131 -8.19 20.14 -8.58
N PRO A 132 -9.18 20.73 -7.89
CA PRO A 132 -10.46 20.09 -7.61
C PRO A 132 -11.16 19.51 -8.85
N ASP A 133 -10.98 20.16 -10.00
CA ASP A 133 -11.64 19.78 -11.26
C ASP A 133 -11.02 18.54 -11.92
N LYS A 134 -9.80 18.16 -11.51
CA LYS A 134 -9.08 17.00 -12.09
C LYS A 134 -9.23 15.72 -11.29
N ILE A 135 -9.81 15.78 -10.09
CA ILE A 135 -10.01 14.61 -9.22
C ILE A 135 -11.50 14.47 -8.94
N SER A 136 -12.12 13.46 -9.55
CA SER A 136 -13.57 13.20 -9.47
C SER A 136 -14.13 13.06 -8.05
N ASN A 137 -13.27 12.81 -7.04
CA ASN A 137 -13.65 12.66 -5.63
C ASN A 137 -13.00 13.68 -4.69
N TYR A 138 -12.42 14.77 -5.20
CA TYR A 138 -11.68 15.77 -4.40
C TYR A 138 -12.44 16.22 -3.14
N ASN A 139 -13.66 16.74 -3.35
CA ASN A 139 -14.47 17.28 -2.26
C ASN A 139 -14.83 16.22 -1.22
N ASN A 140 -15.16 15.00 -1.66
CA ASN A 140 -15.48 13.89 -0.76
C ASN A 140 -14.30 13.52 0.14
N ILE A 141 -13.08 13.51 -0.41
CA ILE A 141 -11.83 13.23 0.29
C ILE A 141 -11.55 14.33 1.33
N LEU A 142 -11.60 15.59 0.90
CA LEU A 142 -11.32 16.74 1.75
C LEU A 142 -12.32 16.83 2.91
N THR A 143 -13.61 16.60 2.65
CA THR A 143 -14.64 16.54 3.68
C THR A 143 -14.38 15.43 4.70
N ALA A 144 -14.01 14.22 4.25
CA ALA A 144 -13.72 13.11 5.15
C ALA A 144 -12.52 13.39 6.08
N ILE A 145 -11.46 14.01 5.56
CA ILE A 145 -10.28 14.41 6.35
C ILE A 145 -10.67 15.47 7.38
N ASN A 146 -11.43 16.50 6.97
CA ASN A 146 -11.85 17.58 7.85
C ASN A 146 -12.74 17.09 9.01
N LEU A 147 -13.67 16.17 8.74
CA LEU A 147 -14.50 15.55 9.78
C LEU A 147 -13.66 14.81 10.82
N LYS A 148 -12.66 14.04 10.39
CA LYS A 148 -11.76 13.32 11.31
C LYS A 148 -10.93 14.26 12.19
N LEU A 149 -10.38 15.32 11.60
CA LEU A 149 -9.63 16.34 12.34
C LEU A 149 -10.51 17.05 13.39
N GLN A 150 -11.79 17.33 13.07
CA GLN A 150 -12.74 17.94 14.00
C GLN A 150 -13.15 17.00 15.15
N LEU A 151 -13.42 15.73 14.86
CA LEU A 151 -13.79 14.74 15.88
C LEU A 151 -12.70 14.56 16.94
N GLU A 152 -11.42 14.53 16.53
CA GLU A 152 -10.29 14.45 17.47
C GLU A 152 -10.13 15.70 18.35
N LEU A 153 -10.38 16.90 17.81
CA LEU A 153 -10.41 18.13 18.60
C LEU A 153 -11.50 18.07 19.67
N SER A 154 -12.70 17.62 19.30
CA SER A 154 -13.85 17.52 20.21
C SER A 154 -13.66 16.47 21.31
N ASN A 155 -12.97 15.36 21.03
CA ASN A 155 -12.66 14.34 22.04
C ASN A 155 -11.58 14.79 23.02
N ASN A 156 -10.56 15.52 22.58
CA ASN A 156 -9.53 16.06 23.48
C ASN A 156 -10.10 17.14 24.43
N LEU A 157 -11.02 17.99 23.95
CA LEU A 157 -11.70 18.98 24.80
C LEU A 157 -12.54 18.33 25.90
N LYS A 158 -13.19 17.19 25.62
CA LYS A 158 -13.99 16.43 26.61
C LYS A 158 -13.17 15.70 27.68
N ILE A 159 -11.87 15.49 27.47
CA ILE A 159 -10.98 14.84 28.45
C ILE A 159 -10.40 15.87 29.43
N ILE A 160 -10.43 17.16 29.08
CA ILE A 160 -9.80 18.25 29.85
C ILE A 160 -10.84 19.05 30.67
N MET A 161 -12.15 18.84 30.44
CA MET A 161 -13.27 19.39 31.25
C MET A 161 -13.81 18.34 32.22
#